data_AF-A0AAD1CL27-F1
#
_entry.id   AF-A0AAD1CL27-F1
#
_cell.length_a   1.000
_cell.length_b   1.000
_cell.length_c   1.000
_cell.angle_alpha   90.00
_cell.angle_beta   90.00
_cell.angle_gamma   90.00
#
_symmetry.space_group_name_H-M   'P 1'
#
loop_
_entity.id
_entity.type
_entity.pdbx_description
1 polymer ?
#
loop_
_entity_poly.entity_id
_entity_poly.type
_entity_poly.pdbx_seq_one_letter_code
_entity_poly.pdbx_strand_id
1 'polypeptide(L)'
;MGSLPISAGNIFRALKLKQAGFELVDPGSGAGLAGSIAKAYERQQPWFGYYWAPTAVLGKYKMVKVDFDSGTDPEYFKSCLTQETCLDPKPSMYPTSQVDTVITESFAGKAGDALKYLQQRALTNEQMNELLGW
;
A
#
# COMPACT_ATOMS: atom_id res chain seq x y z
N MET A 1 12.88 -1.01 2.85
CA MET A 1 12.40 0.22 2.20
C MET A 1 12.59 0.01 0.71
N GLY A 2 11.59 -0.46 -0.04
CA GLY A 2 11.78 -0.79 -1.47
C GLY A 2 10.71 -1.67 -2.15
N SER A 3 9.90 -2.43 -1.41
CA SER A 3 8.97 -3.41 -2.02
C SER A 3 7.78 -2.78 -2.78
N LEU A 4 7.38 -1.55 -2.45
CA LEU A 4 6.19 -0.92 -3.02
C LEU A 4 6.39 -0.49 -4.49
N PRO A 5 7.45 0.25 -4.86
CA PRO A 5 7.76 0.52 -6.27
C PRO A 5 7.97 -0.77 -7.09
N ILE A 6 8.61 -1.78 -6.48
CA ILE A 6 8.87 -3.08 -7.13
C ILE A 6 7.54 -3.79 -7.46
N SER A 7 6.65 -3.92 -6.48
CA SER A 7 5.36 -4.59 -6.69
C SER A 7 4.45 -3.85 -7.67
N ALA A 8 4.37 -2.52 -7.57
CA ALA A 8 3.64 -1.72 -8.55
C ALA A 8 4.21 -1.87 -9.97
N GLY A 9 5.55 -1.88 -10.13
CA GLY A 9 6.21 -2.11 -11.41
C GLY A 9 5.99 -3.51 -11.98
N ASN A 10 6.04 -4.54 -11.14
CA ASN A 10 5.78 -5.92 -11.54
C ASN A 10 4.32 -6.12 -11.97
N ILE A 11 3.36 -5.55 -11.24
CA ILE A 11 1.94 -5.59 -11.61
C ILE A 11 1.68 -4.81 -12.90
N PHE A 12 2.33 -3.65 -13.09
CA PHE A 12 2.25 -2.88 -14.33
C PHE A 12 2.70 -3.70 -15.55
N ARG A 13 3.77 -4.49 -15.41
CA ARG A 13 4.22 -5.43 -16.45
C ARG A 13 3.25 -6.59 -16.63
N ALA A 14 2.78 -7.20 -15.55
CA ALA A 14 1.87 -8.34 -15.58
C ALA A 14 0.55 -8.03 -16.29
N LEU A 15 0.01 -6.83 -16.05
CA LEU A 15 -1.20 -6.33 -16.69
C LEU A 15 -0.97 -5.74 -18.09
N LYS A 16 0.27 -5.74 -18.58
CA LYS A 16 0.67 -5.21 -19.89
C LYS A 16 0.24 -3.75 -20.12
N LEU A 17 0.22 -2.93 -19.07
CA LEU A 17 -0.32 -1.58 -19.11
C LEU A 17 0.44 -0.65 -20.08
N LYS A 18 1.75 -0.87 -20.25
CA LYS A 18 2.53 -0.15 -21.28
C LYS A 18 1.98 -0.37 -22.69
N GLN A 19 1.57 -1.60 -23.02
CA GLN A 19 1.01 -1.94 -24.33
C GLN A 19 -0.39 -1.34 -24.50
N ALA A 20 -1.12 -1.15 -23.39
CA ALA A 20 -2.39 -0.45 -23.35
C ALA A 20 -2.26 1.09 -23.33
N GLY A 21 -1.05 1.64 -23.43
CA GLY A 21 -0.81 3.09 -23.53
C GLY A 21 -0.63 3.83 -22.21
N PHE A 22 -0.46 3.12 -21.09
CA PHE A 22 -0.15 3.74 -19.80
C PHE A 22 1.34 3.97 -19.62
N GLU A 23 1.68 5.00 -18.86
CA GLU A 23 3.03 5.26 -18.38
C GLU A 23 3.11 5.04 -16.87
N LEU A 24 4.19 4.38 -16.42
CA LEU A 24 4.46 4.22 -15.00
C LEU A 24 5.23 5.45 -14.51
N VAL A 25 4.61 6.22 -13.61
CA VAL A 25 5.20 7.43 -13.04
C VAL A 25 5.57 7.18 -11.58
N ASP A 26 6.83 7.45 -11.23
CA ASP A 26 7.28 7.44 -9.84
C ASP A 26 7.00 8.81 -9.19
N PRO A 27 6.16 8.87 -8.13
CA PRO A 27 5.88 10.12 -7.42
C PRO A 27 7.08 10.64 -6.59
N GLY A 28 8.16 9.86 -6.45
CA GLY A 28 9.38 10.18 -5.70
C GLY A 28 9.21 10.16 -4.17
N SER A 29 8.01 10.39 -3.66
CA SER A 29 7.68 10.33 -2.24
C SER A 29 6.20 10.03 -2.00
N GLY A 30 5.86 9.57 -0.79
CA GLY A 30 4.46 9.42 -0.36
C GLY A 30 3.69 10.75 -0.37
N ALA A 31 4.35 11.87 -0.03
CA ALA A 31 3.74 13.20 -0.11
C ALA A 31 3.46 13.62 -1.56
N GLY A 32 4.38 13.33 -2.49
CA GLY A 32 4.17 13.55 -3.93
C GLY A 32 2.99 12.75 -4.47
N LEU A 33 2.86 11.49 -4.04
CA LEU A 33 1.74 10.62 -4.41
C LEU A 33 0.40 11.20 -3.92
N ALA A 34 0.32 11.58 -2.64
CA ALA A 34 -0.86 12.21 -2.06
C ALA A 34 -1.22 13.54 -2.76
N GLY A 35 -0.23 14.35 -3.11
CA GLY A 35 -0.42 15.59 -3.86
C GLY A 35 -0.98 15.36 -5.27
N SER A 36 -0.52 14.30 -5.97
CA SER A 36 -1.04 13.94 -7.30
C SER A 36 -2.53 13.57 -7.25
N ILE A 37 -2.93 12.84 -6.20
CA ILE A 37 -4.31 12.44 -5.95
C ILE A 37 -5.18 13.67 -5.69
N ALA A 38 -4.77 14.52 -4.76
CA ALA A 38 -5.51 15.73 -4.39
C ALA A 38 -5.74 16.64 -5.61
N LYS A 39 -4.68 16.91 -6.37
CA LYS A 39 -4.73 17.76 -7.57
C LYS A 39 -5.68 17.20 -8.62
N ALA A 40 -5.65 15.88 -8.88
CA ALA A 40 -6.54 15.26 -9.85
C ALA A 40 -8.00 15.34 -9.39
N TYR A 41 -8.26 15.03 -8.12
CA TYR A 41 -9.61 15.09 -7.54
C TYR A 41 -10.20 16.51 -7.59
N GLU A 42 -9.46 17.52 -7.14
CA GLU A 42 -9.88 18.93 -7.15
C GLU A 42 -10.15 19.46 -8.56
N ARG A 43 -9.44 18.95 -9.56
CA ARG A 43 -9.62 19.30 -10.98
C ARG A 43 -10.62 18.41 -11.71
N GLN A 44 -11.28 17.49 -11.01
CA GLN A 44 -12.19 16.49 -11.59
C GLN A 44 -11.56 15.70 -12.75
N GLN A 45 -10.26 15.42 -12.63
CA GLN A 45 -9.50 14.63 -13.59
C GLN A 45 -9.43 13.17 -13.14
N PRO A 46 -9.43 12.21 -14.08
CA PRO A 46 -9.23 10.82 -13.75
C PRO A 46 -7.85 10.62 -13.13
N TRP A 47 -7.79 9.80 -12.09
CA TRP A 47 -6.55 9.35 -11.47
C TRP A 47 -6.54 7.83 -11.36
N PHE A 48 -5.44 7.21 -11.76
CA PHE A 48 -5.23 5.78 -11.69
C PHE A 48 -3.82 5.49 -11.18
N GLY A 49 -3.70 4.66 -10.16
CA GLY A 49 -2.41 4.34 -9.56
C GLY A 49 -2.52 3.44 -8.34
N TYR A 50 -1.36 3.13 -7.78
CA TYR A 50 -1.25 2.38 -6.52
C TYR A 50 -1.53 3.30 -5.32
N TYR A 51 -2.35 2.81 -4.40
CA TYR A 51 -2.54 3.41 -3.08
C TYR A 51 -2.96 2.36 -2.05
N TRP A 52 -2.88 2.68 -0.76
CA TRP A 52 -3.19 1.75 0.34
C TRP A 52 -4.12 2.36 1.39
N ALA A 53 -4.76 1.48 2.15
CA ALA A 53 -5.60 1.80 3.29
C ALA A 53 -5.05 1.14 4.57
N PRO A 54 -5.31 1.71 5.76
CA PRO A 54 -5.99 2.99 6.01
C PRO A 54 -5.07 4.21 5.80
N THR A 55 -5.61 5.33 5.29
CA THR A 55 -4.90 6.60 5.08
C THR A 55 -5.84 7.81 5.09
N ALA A 56 -5.35 8.98 5.50
CA ALA A 56 -6.09 10.25 5.46
C ALA A 56 -6.63 10.59 4.07
N VAL A 57 -5.84 10.30 3.03
CA VAL A 57 -6.19 10.57 1.63
C VAL A 57 -7.42 9.79 1.20
N LEU A 58 -7.55 8.50 1.60
CA LEU A 58 -8.76 7.72 1.31
C LEU A 58 -9.97 8.13 2.16
N GLY A 59 -9.74 8.76 3.33
CA GLY A 59 -10.80 9.40 4.10
C GLY A 59 -11.33 10.68 3.42
N LYS A 60 -10.43 11.47 2.82
CA LYS A 60 -10.77 12.76 2.19
C LYS A 60 -11.27 12.63 0.75
N TYR A 61 -10.66 11.77 -0.06
CA TYR A 61 -10.96 11.62 -1.48
C TYR A 61 -11.56 10.25 -1.76
N LYS A 62 -12.81 10.23 -2.20
CA LYS A 62 -13.50 8.98 -2.55
C LYS A 62 -12.82 8.32 -3.74
N MET A 63 -12.28 7.13 -3.52
CA MET A 63 -11.64 6.30 -4.54
C MET A 63 -12.32 4.94 -4.62
N VAL A 64 -12.19 4.29 -5.77
CA VAL A 64 -12.65 2.92 -5.99
C VAL A 64 -11.42 2.05 -6.18
N LYS A 65 -11.36 0.93 -5.45
CA LYS A 65 -10.33 -0.10 -5.68
C LYS A 65 -10.60 -0.78 -7.01
N VAL A 66 -9.61 -0.78 -7.90
CA VAL A 66 -9.68 -1.50 -9.18
C VAL A 66 -9.42 -2.98 -8.92
N ASP A 67 -10.30 -3.84 -9.43
CA ASP A 67 -10.13 -5.29 -9.43
C ASP A 67 -9.50 -5.73 -10.76
N PHE A 68 -8.49 -6.59 -10.67
CA PHE A 68 -7.79 -7.14 -11.82
C PHE A 68 -8.42 -8.45 -12.32
N ASP A 69 -9.44 -8.96 -11.60
CA ASP A 69 -10.08 -10.26 -11.86
C ASP A 69 -9.10 -11.44 -11.79
N SER A 70 -7.97 -11.25 -11.12
CA SER A 70 -6.90 -12.26 -11.01
C SER A 70 -6.96 -13.08 -9.72
N GLY A 71 -7.84 -12.71 -8.80
CA GLY A 71 -7.78 -13.19 -7.41
C GLY A 71 -6.53 -12.69 -6.67
N THR A 72 -6.34 -13.19 -5.44
CA THR A 72 -5.19 -12.87 -4.58
C THR A 72 -4.41 -14.14 -4.29
N ASP A 73 -3.12 -14.15 -4.64
CA ASP A 73 -2.16 -15.21 -4.31
C ASP A 73 -1.03 -14.63 -3.43
N PRO A 74 -1.14 -14.74 -2.09
CA PRO A 74 -0.17 -14.15 -1.17
C PRO A 74 1.25 -14.72 -1.31
N GLU A 75 1.37 -16.04 -1.51
CA GLU A 75 2.65 -16.73 -1.66
C GLU A 75 3.37 -16.30 -2.94
N TYR A 76 2.65 -16.26 -4.07
CA TYR A 76 3.19 -15.76 -5.33
C TYR A 76 3.53 -14.27 -5.25
N PHE A 77 2.67 -13.47 -4.62
CA PHE A 77 2.90 -12.04 -4.46
C PHE A 77 4.23 -11.78 -3.75
N LYS A 78 4.50 -12.51 -2.65
CA LYS A 78 5.75 -12.39 -1.89
C LYS A 78 6.96 -12.97 -2.61
N SER A 79 6.81 -14.10 -3.30
CA SER A 79 7.93 -14.79 -3.95
C SER A 79 8.32 -14.21 -5.31
N CYS A 80 7.43 -13.49 -6.00
CA CYS A 80 7.71 -12.86 -7.29
C CYS A 80 7.39 -11.37 -7.31
N LEU A 81 6.13 -10.97 -7.05
CA LEU A 81 5.73 -9.58 -7.29
C LEU A 81 6.48 -8.57 -6.40
N THR A 82 6.97 -8.95 -5.23
CA THR A 82 7.83 -8.06 -4.41
C THR A 82 9.33 -8.16 -4.72
N GLN A 83 9.74 -8.99 -5.69
CA GLN A 83 11.14 -9.22 -6.05
C GLN A 83 11.52 -8.46 -7.32
N GLU A 84 12.70 -7.83 -7.33
CA GLU A 84 13.25 -7.17 -8.52
C GLU A 84 13.57 -8.18 -9.63
N THR A 85 13.88 -9.42 -9.24
CA THR A 85 14.29 -10.53 -10.13
C THR A 85 13.12 -11.30 -10.74
N CYS A 86 11.87 -10.87 -10.52
CA CYS A 86 10.69 -11.51 -11.12
C CYS A 86 10.68 -11.26 -12.64
N LEU A 87 11.09 -12.27 -13.42
CA LEU A 87 11.27 -12.13 -14.87
C LEU A 87 9.92 -12.08 -15.62
N ASP A 88 8.99 -12.97 -15.25
CA ASP A 88 7.68 -13.13 -15.88
C ASP A 88 6.54 -12.96 -14.84
N PRO A 89 6.21 -11.70 -14.46
CA PRO A 89 5.18 -11.43 -13.47
C PRO A 89 3.79 -11.71 -14.03
N LYS A 90 2.95 -12.37 -13.23
CA LYS A 90 1.54 -12.66 -13.52
C LYS A 90 0.62 -11.79 -12.65
N PRO A 91 -0.59 -11.46 -13.12
CA PRO A 91 -1.52 -10.67 -12.33
C PRO A 91 -1.88 -11.39 -11.02
N SER A 92 -1.81 -10.66 -9.92
CA SER A 92 -2.33 -11.04 -8.60
C SER A 92 -2.71 -9.75 -7.88
N MET A 93 -3.83 -9.76 -7.18
CA MET A 93 -4.24 -8.65 -6.32
C MET A 93 -3.29 -8.53 -5.13
N TYR A 94 -3.19 -7.31 -4.57
CA TYR A 94 -2.43 -7.09 -3.35
C TYR A 94 -3.05 -7.87 -2.18
N PRO A 95 -2.28 -8.71 -1.46
CA PRO A 95 -2.76 -9.38 -0.26
C PRO A 95 -2.96 -8.39 0.88
N THR A 96 -3.81 -8.75 1.84
CA THR A 96 -3.96 -8.01 3.09
C THR A 96 -2.62 -7.96 3.81
N SER A 97 -2.17 -6.75 4.13
CA SER A 97 -0.90 -6.55 4.84
C SER A 97 -1.11 -6.55 6.35
N GLN A 98 -0.20 -7.18 7.09
CA GLN A 98 -0.17 -7.11 8.54
C GLN A 98 0.60 -5.86 8.99
N VAL A 99 0.12 -5.24 10.07
CA VAL A 99 0.76 -4.08 10.71
C VAL A 99 1.22 -4.52 12.09
N ASP A 100 2.53 -4.74 12.21
CA ASP A 100 3.12 -5.27 13.43
C ASP A 100 3.71 -4.17 14.31
N THR A 101 3.71 -4.41 15.62
CA THR A 101 4.47 -3.60 16.57
C THR A 101 5.78 -4.29 16.89
N VAL A 102 6.87 -3.71 16.39
CA VAL A 102 8.22 -4.22 16.59
C VAL A 102 8.92 -3.35 17.63
N ILE A 103 9.51 -4.01 18.63
CA ILE A 103 10.26 -3.38 19.71
C ILE A 103 11.63 -4.04 19.84
N THR A 104 12.60 -3.33 20.43
CA THR A 104 13.90 -3.93 20.75
C THR A 104 13.79 -4.83 21.98
N GLU A 105 14.63 -5.86 22.05
CA GLU A 105 14.73 -6.74 23.22
C GLU A 105 15.07 -5.95 24.50
N SER A 106 15.96 -4.97 24.38
CA SER A 106 16.37 -4.10 25.49
C SER A 106 15.20 -3.26 26.04
N PHE A 107 14.29 -2.82 25.18
CA PHE A 107 13.08 -2.12 25.59
C PHE A 107 12.12 -3.08 26.26
N ALA A 108 11.90 -4.27 25.69
CA ALA A 108 11.03 -5.29 26.29
C ALA A 108 11.45 -5.64 27.74
N GLY A 109 12.75 -5.73 28.01
CA GLY A 109 13.27 -6.01 29.35
C GLY A 109 13.10 -4.89 30.39
N LYS A 110 12.80 -3.65 29.96
CA LYS A 110 12.73 -2.47 30.84
C LYS A 110 11.39 -1.73 30.83
N ALA A 111 10.53 -2.02 29.86
CA ALA A 111 9.35 -1.21 29.55
C ALA A 111 8.18 -1.36 30.52
N GLY A 112 8.15 -2.42 31.35
CA GLY A 112 7.10 -2.62 32.36
C GLY A 112 5.68 -2.52 31.75
N ASP A 113 4.86 -1.62 32.29
CA ASP A 113 3.48 -1.39 31.82
C ASP A 113 3.38 -0.97 30.35
N ALA A 114 4.40 -0.28 29.82
CA ALA A 114 4.40 0.12 28.41
C ALA A 114 4.48 -1.10 27.48
N LEU A 115 5.19 -2.17 27.87
CA LEU A 115 5.21 -3.43 27.11
C LEU A 115 3.82 -4.07 27.09
N LYS A 116 3.16 -4.10 28.25
CA LYS A 116 1.81 -4.67 28.38
C LYS A 116 0.81 -3.95 27.49
N TYR A 117 0.87 -2.62 27.44
CA TYR A 117 0.06 -1.83 26.52
C TYR A 117 0.34 -2.20 25.06
N LEU A 118 1.61 -2.20 24.64
CA LEU A 118 1.98 -2.48 23.25
C LEU A 118 1.61 -3.91 22.79
N GLN A 119 1.62 -4.88 23.71
CA GLN A 119 1.18 -6.25 23.44
C GLN A 119 -0.33 -6.36 23.23
N GLN A 120 -1.13 -5.52 23.91
CA GLN A 120 -2.59 -5.56 23.86
C GLN A 120 -3.18 -4.61 22.83
N ARG A 121 -2.45 -3.55 22.47
CA ARG A 121 -2.93 -2.49 21.58
C ARG A 121 -3.08 -3.01 20.16
N ALA A 122 -4.32 -3.14 19.70
CA ALA A 122 -4.70 -3.27 18.31
C ALA A 122 -5.56 -2.07 17.91
N LEU A 123 -5.33 -1.52 16.72
CA LEU A 123 -6.14 -0.43 16.16
C LEU A 123 -6.88 -0.97 14.94
N THR A 124 -8.20 -0.79 14.90
CA THR A 124 -9.00 -1.18 13.74
C THR A 124 -8.84 -0.18 12.60
N ASN A 125 -9.18 -0.58 11.38
CA ASN A 125 -9.21 0.34 10.24
C ASN A 125 -10.16 1.53 10.50
N GLU A 126 -11.27 1.32 11.20
CA GLU A 126 -12.22 2.39 11.56
C GLU A 126 -11.57 3.42 12.49
N GLN A 127 -10.93 2.97 13.57
CA GLN A 127 -10.21 3.84 14.50
C GLN A 127 -9.08 4.62 13.81
N MET A 128 -8.35 3.95 12.91
CA MET A 128 -7.31 4.58 12.12
C MET A 128 -7.86 5.59 11.12
N ASN A 129 -8.99 5.28 10.46
CA ASN A 129 -9.63 6.19 9.51
C ASN A 129 -10.16 7.44 10.20
N GLU A 130 -10.75 7.32 11.40
CA GLU A 130 -11.18 8.47 12.21
C GLU A 130 -9.99 9.34 12.61
N LEU A 131 -8.92 8.74 13.13
CA LEU A 131 -7.70 9.46 13.53
C LEU A 131 -7.05 10.20 12.36
N LEU A 132 -7.05 9.60 11.17
CA LEU A 132 -6.38 10.15 9.99
C LEU A 132 -7.28 11.09 9.17
N GLY A 133 -8.59 11.06 9.37
CA GLY A 133 -9.56 11.85 8.61
C GLY A 133 -9.75 13.29 9.12
N TRP A 134 -8.98 13.72 10.12
CA TRP A 134 -9.08 15.03 10.76
C TRP A 134 -8.61 16.19 9.87
#